data_AF-A0A4Q3SY41-F1
#
_entry.id   AF-A0A4Q3SY41-F1
#
_cell.length_a   1.000
_cell.length_b   1.000
_cell.length_c   1.000
_cell.angle_alpha   90.00
_cell.angle_beta   90.00
_cell.angle_gamma   90.00
#
_symmetry.space_group_name_H-M   'P 1'
#
loop_
_entity.id
_entity.type
_entity.pdbx_description
1 polymer ?
#
loop_
_entity_poly.entity_id
_entity_poly.type
_entity_poly.pdbx_seq_one_letter_code
_entity_poly.pdbx_strand_id
1 'polypeptide(L)'
;MKRNTLLLLGMLTLLCHSSFSQKKDLTAADYGKWQTLSYTDLSPNGEWIAYQVMVQLDNDSIYVVNRVNKKQFKLAFASGAIFSGDNQWMAYKIGMPFKEAEKLRDQGKPVENSRMGLLNLKTGAIINYESVGGYRFSENGKYLAITLTPPKENKDKGNTLLIRNMTDSSTRTIGNVGSFGFSKNNNQLAYIIETGNKSANSVELFDLNTSVLKVIASDTTRFTGLQWQKDGNGFAFYRSFKDSAFDEENAALYVYTSATKSLKVFNPSKHKDFPENMRIQITSPITVSDDLTRVFFGIKEWTPKPAKDKKPTDSAKGKSDSTKAIAGVKITDSTRRSDSTKSALAKVDDKDEKKPGVDVWHWRDAEIQPRQKITYNTDKDQSLISVWNITPDKFFQLAIDSVPDSYISSNKEYVLIATNKKYKPAFKEDRTDVQIVDARTGAKKTLATNIIDGFYTTPTPSADGKYLLYFRDQNWHTYNIATGDTVNLTKSVKSEFWNTRDDHPATKPPFGSGGWTKGDKEVLLYDEYDIWAAKPDGKGIRKLTNGSADRTVNRIYRVDYEFPYLDDTKPIYIQVMGDTSKFFGYAKYEKGKVSRLIYEDKSITRLIKAKETDV
;
A
#
# COMPACT_ATOMS: atom_id res chain seq x y z
N MET A 1 96.24 -34.32 7.20
CA MET A 1 95.57 -33.00 7.28
C MET A 1 94.11 -33.16 6.88
N LYS A 2 93.19 -32.75 7.75
CA LYS A 2 91.76 -33.09 7.75
C LYS A 2 90.97 -32.29 6.70
N ARG A 3 90.12 -32.96 5.91
CA ARG A 3 89.13 -32.36 4.99
C ARG A 3 87.89 -31.93 5.78
N ASN A 4 87.64 -30.62 5.82
CA ASN A 4 86.38 -30.01 6.23
C ASN A 4 85.29 -30.37 5.21
N THR A 5 84.34 -31.24 5.60
CA THR A 5 83.10 -31.46 4.82
C THR A 5 81.97 -31.76 5.78
N LEU A 6 81.54 -30.79 6.59
CA LEU A 6 80.32 -30.89 7.40
C LEU A 6 79.99 -29.50 7.97
N LEU A 7 79.39 -28.63 7.15
CA LEU A 7 78.71 -27.40 7.59
C LEU A 7 78.08 -26.68 6.39
N LEU A 8 77.15 -27.30 5.68
CA LEU A 8 76.30 -26.57 4.72
C LEU A 8 75.03 -27.35 4.34
N LEU A 9 74.26 -27.79 5.33
CA LEU A 9 72.89 -28.28 5.08
C LEU A 9 72.03 -28.17 6.35
N GLY A 10 71.93 -26.96 6.90
CA GLY A 10 71.18 -26.74 8.14
C GLY A 10 70.84 -25.28 8.40
N MET A 11 70.37 -24.54 7.39
CA MET A 11 69.76 -23.22 7.62
C MET A 11 69.12 -22.65 6.34
N LEU A 12 68.07 -23.29 5.79
CA LEU A 12 67.11 -22.56 4.95
C LEU A 12 65.76 -23.29 4.80
N THR A 13 65.12 -23.60 5.91
CA THR A 13 63.66 -23.78 5.96
C THR A 13 63.09 -22.67 6.82
N LEU A 14 63.09 -21.44 6.30
CA LEU A 14 62.20 -20.40 6.80
C LEU A 14 60.78 -20.79 6.39
N LEU A 15 60.13 -21.57 7.25
CA LEU A 15 58.69 -21.71 7.27
C LEU A 15 58.11 -20.31 7.53
N CYS A 16 57.57 -19.68 6.49
CA CYS A 16 56.62 -18.59 6.63
C CYS A 16 55.39 -19.14 7.39
N HIS A 17 55.46 -19.13 8.71
CA HIS A 17 54.27 -19.24 9.53
C HIS A 17 53.54 -17.92 9.40
N SER A 18 52.51 -17.92 8.56
CA SER A 18 51.47 -16.90 8.63
C SER A 18 50.80 -17.04 9.99
N SER A 19 51.27 -16.30 10.99
CA SER A 19 50.57 -16.16 12.27
C SER A 19 49.26 -15.44 11.99
N PHE A 20 48.20 -16.20 11.73
CA PHE A 20 46.85 -15.64 11.75
C PHE A 20 46.60 -15.16 13.17
N SER A 21 46.54 -13.84 13.36
CA SER A 21 46.11 -13.24 14.61
C SER A 21 44.79 -13.88 15.04
N GLN A 22 44.75 -14.40 16.27
CA GLN A 22 43.54 -14.99 16.82
C GLN A 22 42.43 -13.94 16.78
N LYS A 23 41.32 -14.25 16.11
CA LYS A 23 40.19 -13.33 16.03
C LYS A 23 39.72 -13.00 17.45
N LYS A 24 39.51 -11.72 17.73
CA LYS A 24 39.02 -11.27 19.03
C LYS A 24 37.62 -11.83 19.28
N ASP A 25 37.37 -12.34 20.49
CA ASP A 25 36.02 -12.70 20.92
C ASP A 25 35.13 -11.45 20.98
N LEU A 26 33.90 -11.59 20.48
CA LEU A 26 32.91 -10.52 20.51
C LEU A 26 32.41 -10.31 21.94
N THR A 27 32.46 -9.07 22.41
CA THR A 27 31.84 -8.67 23.67
C THR A 27 30.42 -8.15 23.45
N ALA A 28 29.61 -8.05 24.52
CA ALA A 28 28.27 -7.46 24.43
C ALA A 28 28.28 -6.04 23.81
N ALA A 29 29.32 -5.25 24.12
CA ALA A 29 29.51 -3.91 23.57
C ALA A 29 29.81 -3.91 22.06
N ASP A 30 30.32 -5.01 21.51
CA ASP A 30 30.61 -5.11 20.09
C ASP A 30 29.34 -5.29 19.24
N TYR A 31 28.27 -5.88 19.79
CA TYR A 31 26.95 -5.95 19.11
C TYR A 31 26.36 -4.57 18.86
N GLY A 32 26.60 -3.61 19.78
CA GLY A 32 26.16 -2.21 19.63
C GLY A 32 26.78 -1.48 18.44
N LYS A 33 27.90 -1.99 17.90
CA LYS A 33 28.64 -1.40 16.78
C LYS A 33 28.20 -1.95 15.42
N TRP A 34 27.28 -2.92 15.41
CA TRP A 34 26.83 -3.52 14.16
C TRP A 34 26.13 -2.47 13.30
N GLN A 35 26.60 -2.39 12.06
CA GLN A 35 26.10 -1.45 11.08
C GLN A 35 25.23 -2.18 10.07
N THR A 36 24.08 -1.60 9.77
CA THR A 36 23.23 -2.06 8.67
C THR A 36 23.16 -0.96 7.63
N LEU A 37 23.49 -1.30 6.38
CA LEU A 37 23.16 -0.45 5.24
C LEU A 37 21.65 -0.55 5.01
N SER A 38 20.99 0.58 5.09
CA SER A 38 19.54 0.71 4.93
C SER A 38 19.24 1.63 3.74
N TYR A 39 18.00 2.16 3.71
CA TYR A 39 17.43 3.06 2.72
C TYR A 39 18.47 3.75 1.83
N THR A 40 18.40 3.45 0.53
CA THR A 40 19.24 4.06 -0.50
C THR A 40 18.33 4.80 -1.49
N ASP A 41 18.72 6.01 -1.86
CA ASP A 41 18.10 6.81 -2.92
C ASP A 41 19.16 7.28 -3.92
N LEU A 42 18.74 7.57 -5.15
CA LEU A 42 19.59 8.06 -6.24
C LEU A 42 19.04 9.39 -6.75
N SER A 43 19.93 10.32 -7.09
CA SER A 43 19.51 11.49 -7.85
C SER A 43 18.94 11.07 -9.21
N PRO A 44 18.01 11.83 -9.80
CA PRO A 44 17.45 11.54 -11.13
C PRO A 44 18.49 11.17 -12.19
N ASN A 45 19.64 11.85 -12.22
CA ASN A 45 20.76 11.59 -13.14
C ASN A 45 21.72 10.48 -12.69
N GLY A 46 21.48 9.86 -11.54
CA GLY A 46 22.30 8.78 -10.98
C GLY A 46 23.67 9.18 -10.46
N GLU A 47 24.04 10.48 -10.47
CA GLU A 47 25.36 10.92 -10.03
C GLU A 47 25.52 10.92 -8.52
N TRP A 48 24.45 11.24 -7.78
CA TRP A 48 24.42 11.24 -6.33
C TRP A 48 23.74 9.99 -5.80
N ILE A 49 24.36 9.40 -4.79
CA ILE A 49 23.87 8.24 -4.05
C ILE A 49 23.74 8.66 -2.60
N ALA A 50 22.55 8.49 -2.01
CA ALA A 50 22.35 8.64 -0.58
C ALA A 50 22.09 7.26 0.01
N TYR A 51 22.88 6.84 1.01
CA TYR A 51 22.63 5.60 1.75
C TYR A 51 22.69 5.84 3.25
N GLN A 52 21.79 5.19 3.99
CA GLN A 52 21.75 5.28 5.46
C GLN A 52 22.57 4.14 6.07
N VAL A 53 23.43 4.49 7.02
CA VAL A 53 24.10 3.54 7.92
C VAL A 53 23.39 3.62 9.26
N MET A 54 22.72 2.53 9.63
CA MET A 54 22.05 2.40 10.92
C MET A 54 22.98 1.71 11.92
N VAL A 55 22.95 2.17 13.17
CA VAL A 55 23.76 1.64 14.29
C VAL A 55 22.85 1.32 15.46
N GLN A 56 23.16 0.26 16.21
CA GLN A 56 22.26 -0.22 17.27
C GLN A 56 22.23 0.70 18.51
N LEU A 57 23.40 1.20 18.94
CA LEU A 57 23.54 2.00 20.16
C LEU A 57 24.20 3.37 19.90
N ASP A 58 24.06 3.88 18.68
CA ASP A 58 24.57 5.19 18.27
C ASP A 58 23.66 5.80 17.19
N ASN A 59 24.08 6.95 16.66
CA ASN A 59 23.31 7.76 15.75
C ASN A 59 23.45 7.29 14.31
N ASP A 60 22.31 7.02 13.69
CA ASP A 60 22.22 6.81 12.26
C ASP A 60 22.80 7.99 11.49
N SER A 61 23.42 7.69 10.35
CA SER A 61 23.96 8.71 9.45
C SER A 61 23.57 8.42 8.03
N ILE A 62 23.27 9.48 7.26
CA ILE A 62 23.23 9.39 5.81
C ILE A 62 24.58 9.80 5.24
N TYR A 63 25.07 8.98 4.32
CA TYR A 63 26.20 9.30 3.47
C TYR A 63 25.67 9.68 2.09
N VAL A 64 26.05 10.85 1.61
CA VAL A 64 25.68 11.37 0.29
C VAL A 64 26.94 11.45 -0.55
N VAL A 65 27.04 10.63 -1.59
CA VAL A 65 28.26 10.46 -2.37
C VAL A 65 27.97 10.74 -3.83
N ASN A 66 28.76 11.64 -4.43
CA ASN A 66 28.78 11.80 -5.87
C ASN A 66 29.75 10.77 -6.47
N ARG A 67 29.24 9.86 -7.29
CA ARG A 67 30.04 8.76 -7.86
C ARG A 67 31.04 9.23 -8.93
N VAL A 68 30.81 10.39 -9.54
CA VAL A 68 31.63 10.96 -10.62
C VAL A 68 32.82 11.74 -10.05
N ASN A 69 32.55 12.79 -9.26
CA ASN A 69 33.58 13.67 -8.70
C ASN A 69 34.05 13.29 -7.28
N LYS A 70 33.50 12.21 -6.71
CA LYS A 70 33.84 11.68 -5.37
C LYS A 70 33.56 12.61 -4.20
N LYS A 71 32.85 13.72 -4.40
CA LYS A 71 32.39 14.59 -3.32
C LYS A 71 31.46 13.80 -2.40
N GLN A 72 31.63 13.98 -1.09
CA GLN A 72 30.85 13.27 -0.09
C GLN A 72 30.39 14.18 1.04
N PHE A 73 29.23 13.87 1.60
CA PHE A 73 28.71 14.47 2.83
C PHE A 73 28.31 13.36 3.80
N LYS A 74 28.60 13.58 5.09
CA LYS A 74 28.07 12.75 6.18
C LYS A 74 27.10 13.59 7.00
N LEU A 75 25.85 13.19 7.03
CA LEU A 75 24.78 13.87 7.76
C LEU A 75 24.44 13.02 8.99
N ALA A 76 24.77 13.54 10.17
CA ALA A 76 24.47 12.86 11.43
C ALA A 76 22.97 12.98 11.77
N PHE A 77 22.43 11.98 12.47
CA PHE A 77 21.02 11.90 12.86
C PHE A 77 20.08 11.97 11.65
N ALA A 78 20.54 11.56 10.48
CA ALA A 78 19.82 11.78 9.23
C ALA A 78 19.13 10.49 8.77
N SER A 79 17.90 10.62 8.30
CA SER A 79 17.15 9.52 7.66
C SER A 79 16.23 10.02 6.55
N GLY A 80 15.74 9.11 5.70
CA GLY A 80 14.72 9.42 4.69
C GLY A 80 15.14 10.46 3.65
N ALA A 81 16.33 10.31 3.06
CA ALA A 81 16.78 11.17 1.97
C ALA A 81 15.83 11.13 0.77
N ILE A 82 15.59 12.29 0.17
CA ILE A 82 14.96 12.41 -1.15
C ILE A 82 15.72 13.45 -1.98
N PHE A 83 16.05 13.11 -3.22
CA PHE A 83 16.65 14.05 -4.16
C PHE A 83 15.60 14.90 -4.89
N SER A 84 15.96 16.15 -5.19
CA SER A 84 15.17 17.00 -6.08
C SER A 84 15.29 16.55 -7.54
N GLY A 85 14.25 16.79 -8.33
CA GLY A 85 14.21 16.49 -9.76
C GLY A 85 15.31 17.17 -10.59
N ASP A 86 15.84 18.31 -10.13
CA ASP A 86 16.91 19.06 -10.81
C ASP A 86 18.34 18.63 -10.41
N ASN A 87 18.48 17.59 -9.57
CA ASN A 87 19.76 17.07 -9.07
C ASN A 87 20.59 18.10 -8.25
N GLN A 88 20.00 19.21 -7.80
CA GLN A 88 20.72 20.26 -7.06
C GLN A 88 20.57 20.16 -5.55
N TRP A 89 19.49 19.53 -5.08
CA TRP A 89 19.11 19.52 -3.67
C TRP A 89 18.79 18.12 -3.17
N MET A 90 18.94 17.94 -1.87
CA MET A 90 18.48 16.76 -1.16
C MET A 90 17.81 17.17 0.14
N ALA A 91 16.58 16.70 0.38
CA ALA A 91 15.90 16.85 1.65
C ALA A 91 16.04 15.57 2.49
N TYR A 92 16.13 15.70 3.81
CA TYR A 92 16.26 14.57 4.74
C TYR A 92 15.68 14.92 6.11
N LYS A 93 15.28 13.91 6.88
CA LYS A 93 14.81 14.07 8.27
C LYS A 93 16.00 14.20 9.21
N ILE A 94 15.89 15.09 10.19
CA ILE A 94 16.86 15.25 11.27
C ILE A 94 16.24 14.69 12.56
N GLY A 95 16.77 13.56 13.01
CA GLY A 95 16.40 12.93 14.27
C GLY A 95 17.04 13.58 15.49
N MET A 96 16.67 13.08 16.66
CA MET A 96 17.30 13.43 17.94
C MET A 96 18.54 12.55 18.20
N PRO A 97 19.56 13.03 18.92
CA PRO A 97 20.65 12.18 19.40
C PRO A 97 20.15 10.95 20.17
N PHE A 98 20.71 9.79 19.87
CA PHE A 98 20.32 8.48 20.40
C PHE A 98 20.18 8.49 21.92
N LYS A 99 21.19 9.03 22.63
CA LYS A 99 21.18 9.09 24.10
C LYS A 99 20.05 9.97 24.66
N GLU A 100 19.69 11.04 23.98
CA GLU A 100 18.57 11.91 24.38
C GLU A 100 17.23 11.23 24.10
N ALA A 101 17.12 10.57 22.95
CA ALA A 101 15.94 9.78 22.57
C ALA A 101 15.70 8.62 23.55
N GLU A 102 16.75 7.87 23.92
CA GLU A 102 16.67 6.81 24.94
C GLU A 102 16.22 7.35 26.29
N LYS A 103 16.80 8.47 26.75
CA LYS A 103 16.38 9.11 28.00
C LYS A 103 14.89 9.51 27.98
N LEU A 104 14.36 9.95 26.85
CA LEU A 104 12.93 10.25 26.71
C LEU A 104 12.08 8.98 26.73
N ARG A 105 12.51 7.91 26.05
CA ARG A 105 11.83 6.60 26.05
C ARG A 105 11.76 6.00 27.44
N ASP A 106 12.86 6.04 28.20
CA ASP A 106 12.92 5.58 29.60
C ASP A 106 11.97 6.38 30.50
N GLN A 107 11.75 7.66 30.18
CA GLN A 107 10.79 8.52 30.86
C GLN A 107 9.34 8.36 30.35
N GLY A 108 9.09 7.47 29.39
CA GLY A 108 7.78 7.33 28.74
C GLY A 108 7.34 8.56 27.94
N LYS A 109 8.28 9.45 27.59
CA LYS A 109 8.01 10.67 26.83
C LYS A 109 8.16 10.41 25.32
N PRO A 110 7.36 11.11 24.48
CA PRO A 110 7.48 10.98 23.03
C PRO A 110 8.82 11.53 22.54
N VAL A 111 9.45 10.81 21.59
CA VAL A 111 10.62 11.28 20.86
C VAL A 111 10.14 12.00 19.60
N GLU A 112 10.24 13.32 19.57
CA GLU A 112 9.79 14.15 18.45
C GLU A 112 10.91 14.32 17.42
N ASN A 113 10.72 13.74 16.23
CA ASN A 113 11.65 13.86 15.09
C ASN A 113 11.08 14.78 14.01
N SER A 114 10.64 15.97 14.42
CA SER A 114 9.91 16.94 13.58
C SER A 114 10.86 17.96 12.94
N ARG A 115 12.01 17.53 12.42
CA ARG A 115 12.99 18.41 11.79
C ARG A 115 13.42 17.87 10.43
N MET A 116 13.76 18.77 9.53
CA MET A 116 14.36 18.41 8.25
C MET A 116 15.55 19.29 7.92
N GLY A 117 16.48 18.73 7.15
CA GLY A 117 17.55 19.48 6.50
C GLY A 117 17.35 19.48 4.99
N LEU A 118 17.75 20.58 4.36
CA LEU A 118 17.77 20.77 2.91
C LEU A 118 19.21 21.08 2.50
N LEU A 119 19.89 20.08 1.95
CA LEU A 119 21.28 20.13 1.50
C LEU A 119 21.36 20.60 0.05
N ASN A 120 22.15 21.63 -0.21
CA ASN A 120 22.60 21.97 -1.55
C ASN A 120 23.78 21.07 -1.94
N LEU A 121 23.62 20.24 -2.96
CA LEU A 121 24.62 19.24 -3.35
C LEU A 121 25.90 19.89 -3.93
N LYS A 122 25.74 21.04 -4.58
CA LYS A 122 26.86 21.79 -5.18
C LYS A 122 27.70 22.52 -4.13
N THR A 123 27.08 23.25 -3.20
CA THR A 123 27.80 24.09 -2.23
C THR A 123 28.05 23.38 -0.90
N GLY A 124 27.22 22.40 -0.53
CA GLY A 124 27.22 21.79 0.80
C GLY A 124 26.46 22.61 1.86
N ALA A 125 25.85 23.73 1.49
CA ALA A 125 25.04 24.53 2.40
C ALA A 125 23.78 23.74 2.84
N ILE A 126 23.42 23.84 4.12
CA ILE A 126 22.26 23.17 4.71
C ILE A 126 21.31 24.21 5.28
N ILE A 127 20.03 24.09 4.94
CA ILE A 127 18.93 24.86 5.54
C ILE A 127 18.12 23.91 6.43
N ASN A 128 17.89 24.28 7.69
CA ASN A 128 17.13 23.48 8.63
C ASN A 128 15.72 24.05 8.82
N TYR A 129 14.73 23.17 8.93
CA TYR A 129 13.37 23.52 9.33
C TYR A 129 12.95 22.73 10.56
N GLU A 130 12.26 23.42 11.46
CA GLU A 130 11.70 22.89 12.70
C GLU A 130 10.20 22.61 12.55
N SER A 131 9.64 21.79 13.44
CA SER A 131 8.21 21.45 13.48
C SER A 131 7.66 20.85 12.17
N VAL A 132 8.46 20.07 11.46
CA VAL A 132 8.12 19.47 10.16
C VAL A 132 7.35 18.16 10.34
N GLY A 133 6.11 18.13 9.85
CA GLY A 133 5.29 16.91 9.75
C GLY A 133 5.57 16.09 8.49
N GLY A 134 6.08 16.73 7.43
CA GLY A 134 6.44 16.05 6.18
C GLY A 134 6.90 17.02 5.10
N TYR A 135 7.51 16.49 4.05
CA TYR A 135 7.97 17.29 2.92
C TYR A 135 8.01 16.44 1.63
N ARG A 136 7.94 17.12 0.49
CA ARG A 136 8.14 16.50 -0.84
C ARG A 136 8.49 17.54 -1.88
N PHE A 137 9.34 17.15 -2.82
CA PHE A 137 9.56 17.92 -4.04
C PHE A 137 8.38 17.74 -5.01
N SER A 138 8.11 18.76 -5.83
CA SER A 138 7.44 18.55 -7.11
C SER A 138 8.29 17.61 -7.97
N GLU A 139 7.70 16.84 -8.89
CA GLU A 139 8.48 15.83 -9.64
C GLU A 139 9.57 16.49 -10.50
N ASN A 140 9.36 17.71 -10.98
CA ASN A 140 10.37 18.49 -11.71
C ASN A 140 11.45 19.13 -10.80
N GLY A 141 11.37 18.98 -9.48
CA GLY A 141 12.32 19.53 -8.50
C GLY A 141 12.24 21.04 -8.27
N LYS A 142 11.41 21.79 -8.99
CA LYS A 142 11.36 23.26 -8.90
C LYS A 142 10.74 23.78 -7.61
N TYR A 143 9.92 22.98 -6.94
CA TYR A 143 9.25 23.37 -5.69
C TYR A 143 9.47 22.32 -4.62
N LEU A 144 9.61 22.78 -3.38
CA LEU A 144 9.60 21.95 -2.18
C LEU A 144 8.39 22.34 -1.32
N ALA A 145 7.48 21.39 -1.12
CA ALA A 145 6.41 21.53 -0.15
C ALA A 145 6.87 21.02 1.22
N ILE A 146 6.68 21.82 2.26
CA ILE A 146 7.00 21.49 3.65
C ILE A 146 5.76 21.70 4.50
N THR A 147 5.28 20.64 5.15
CA THR A 147 4.17 20.70 6.10
C THR A 147 4.72 20.93 7.49
N LEU A 148 4.36 22.05 8.11
CA LEU A 148 4.69 22.39 9.48
C LEU A 148 3.50 22.08 10.39
N THR A 149 3.74 21.29 11.42
CA THR A 149 2.75 20.99 12.46
C THR A 149 2.67 22.15 13.45
N PRO A 150 1.46 22.55 13.88
CA PRO A 150 1.30 23.59 14.88
C PRO A 150 1.88 23.16 16.25
N PRO A 151 2.27 24.11 17.11
CA PRO A 151 2.61 23.83 18.51
C PRO A 151 1.47 23.10 19.22
N LYS A 152 1.79 22.29 20.24
CA LYS A 152 0.79 21.48 20.98
C LYS A 152 -0.36 22.30 21.58
N GLU A 153 -0.10 23.56 21.91
CA GLU A 153 -1.08 24.52 22.46
C GLU A 153 -2.07 25.04 21.41
N ASN A 154 -1.79 24.84 20.12
CA ASN A 154 -2.58 25.31 18.97
C ASN A 154 -2.96 24.16 18.03
N LYS A 155 -3.19 22.95 18.56
CA LYS A 155 -3.55 21.76 17.75
C LYS A 155 -4.84 21.91 16.95
N ASP A 156 -5.69 22.85 17.35
CA ASP A 156 -6.92 23.25 16.67
C ASP A 156 -6.69 24.03 15.37
N LYS A 157 -5.46 24.54 15.16
CA LYS A 157 -5.04 25.16 13.89
C LYS A 157 -4.57 24.08 12.93
N GLY A 158 -5.00 24.13 11.66
CA GLY A 158 -4.51 23.20 10.65
C GLY A 158 -3.02 23.40 10.38
N ASN A 159 -2.39 22.47 9.66
CA ASN A 159 -0.95 22.57 9.38
C ASN A 159 -0.63 23.83 8.56
N THR A 160 0.60 24.32 8.67
CA THR A 160 1.10 25.35 7.75
C THR A 160 1.86 24.68 6.61
N LEU A 161 1.49 24.98 5.37
CA LEU A 161 2.21 24.52 4.19
C LEU A 161 3.13 25.63 3.68
N LEU A 162 4.43 25.35 3.64
CA LEU A 162 5.41 26.16 2.94
C LEU A 162 5.63 25.60 1.54
N ILE A 163 5.56 26.46 0.53
CA ILE A 163 5.94 26.14 -0.85
C ILE A 163 7.17 26.99 -1.19
N ARG A 164 8.35 26.37 -1.14
CA ARG A 164 9.62 27.00 -1.48
C ARG A 164 9.90 26.79 -2.97
N ASN A 165 10.16 27.88 -3.68
CA ASN A 165 10.73 27.84 -5.02
C ASN A 165 12.23 27.58 -4.93
N MET A 166 12.69 26.51 -5.57
CA MET A 166 14.07 26.05 -5.51
C MET A 166 15.03 26.86 -6.39
N THR A 167 14.49 27.67 -7.31
CA THR A 167 15.26 28.52 -8.23
C THR A 167 15.62 29.86 -7.59
N ASP A 168 14.67 30.56 -6.99
CA ASP A 168 14.86 31.91 -6.44
C ASP A 168 14.80 31.98 -4.90
N SER A 169 14.58 30.85 -4.23
CA SER A 169 14.45 30.75 -2.78
C SER A 169 13.23 31.45 -2.16
N SER A 170 12.33 32.01 -2.96
CA SER A 170 11.06 32.56 -2.47
C SER A 170 10.22 31.47 -1.82
N THR A 171 9.42 31.82 -0.82
CA THR A 171 8.58 30.88 -0.09
C THR A 171 7.19 31.46 0.09
N ARG A 172 6.18 30.71 -0.35
CA ARG A 172 4.77 30.99 -0.07
C ARG A 172 4.33 30.20 1.17
N THR A 173 3.64 30.86 2.08
CA THR A 173 3.11 30.25 3.30
C THR A 173 1.59 30.18 3.22
N ILE A 174 1.02 29.01 3.47
CA ILE A 174 -0.42 28.75 3.45
C ILE A 174 -0.79 28.14 4.80
N GLY A 175 -1.61 28.85 5.59
CA GLY A 175 -2.07 28.34 6.88
C GLY A 175 -3.24 27.37 6.72
N ASN A 176 -3.51 26.59 7.77
CA ASN A 176 -4.72 25.75 7.88
C ASN A 176 -4.88 24.70 6.78
N VAL A 177 -3.78 24.11 6.30
CA VAL A 177 -3.82 23.08 5.25
C VAL A 177 -4.04 21.71 5.88
N GLY A 178 -5.16 21.05 5.53
CA GLY A 178 -5.46 19.68 5.93
C GLY A 178 -4.80 18.63 5.04
N SER A 179 -4.78 18.87 3.72
CA SER A 179 -4.11 17.99 2.74
C SER A 179 -3.72 18.76 1.48
N PHE A 180 -2.76 18.26 0.72
CA PHE A 180 -2.35 18.82 -0.57
C PHE A 180 -1.83 17.74 -1.52
N GLY A 181 -1.78 18.07 -2.81
CA GLY A 181 -1.13 17.24 -3.82
C GLY A 181 -0.66 18.08 -5.01
N PHE A 182 0.49 17.72 -5.56
CA PHE A 182 0.96 18.24 -6.84
C PHE A 182 0.30 17.47 -7.98
N SER A 183 -0.08 18.18 -9.03
CA SER A 183 -0.39 17.55 -10.32
C SER A 183 0.87 16.87 -10.88
N LYS A 184 0.74 15.70 -11.52
CA LYS A 184 1.89 15.01 -12.17
C LYS A 184 2.58 15.86 -13.25
N ASN A 185 1.84 16.73 -13.95
CA ASN A 185 2.45 17.69 -14.89
C ASN A 185 3.23 18.85 -14.22
N ASN A 186 3.30 18.87 -12.88
CA ASN A 186 4.07 19.78 -12.03
C ASN A 186 3.78 21.29 -12.16
N ASN A 187 2.62 21.66 -12.71
CA ASN A 187 2.23 23.06 -12.84
C ASN A 187 1.25 23.52 -11.77
N GLN A 188 0.61 22.58 -11.05
CA GLN A 188 -0.49 22.89 -10.15
C GLN A 188 -0.34 22.19 -8.80
N LEU A 189 -0.83 22.88 -7.76
CA LEU A 189 -0.97 22.39 -6.40
C LEU A 189 -2.43 22.50 -6.01
N ALA A 190 -3.09 21.38 -5.72
CA ALA A 190 -4.39 21.38 -5.07
C ALA A 190 -4.20 21.20 -3.57
N TYR A 191 -4.94 21.95 -2.76
CA TYR A 191 -4.92 21.80 -1.31
C TYR A 191 -6.29 22.08 -0.69
N ILE A 192 -6.49 21.50 0.50
CA ILE A 192 -7.68 21.69 1.31
C ILE A 192 -7.35 22.60 2.50
N ILE A 193 -8.10 23.69 2.63
CA ILE A 193 -8.10 24.53 3.82
C ILE A 193 -9.12 23.99 4.82
N GLU A 194 -8.67 23.74 6.05
CA GLU A 194 -9.46 23.25 7.18
C GLU A 194 -9.38 24.24 8.34
N THR A 195 -10.49 24.89 8.64
CA THR A 195 -10.59 25.92 9.68
C THR A 195 -11.19 25.35 10.97
N GLY A 196 -10.58 25.64 12.12
CA GLY A 196 -11.04 25.14 13.42
C GLY A 196 -12.46 25.57 13.80
N ASN A 197 -12.93 26.72 13.30
CA ASN A 197 -14.29 27.22 13.51
C ASN A 197 -15.33 26.68 12.51
N LYS A 198 -14.92 25.76 11.61
CA LYS A 198 -15.80 25.11 10.61
C LYS A 198 -16.66 26.09 9.79
N SER A 199 -16.14 27.28 9.50
CA SER A 199 -16.92 28.34 8.85
C SER A 199 -16.37 28.76 7.48
N ALA A 200 -15.13 28.38 7.16
CA ALA A 200 -14.47 28.78 5.91
C ALA A 200 -13.51 27.69 5.40
N ASN A 201 -14.03 26.47 5.17
CA ASN A 201 -13.24 25.43 4.53
C ASN A 201 -13.27 25.63 3.01
N SER A 202 -12.17 25.32 2.33
CA SER A 202 -12.07 25.43 0.87
C SER A 202 -11.22 24.32 0.28
N VAL A 203 -11.47 24.06 -1.01
CA VAL A 203 -10.53 23.35 -1.88
C VAL A 203 -10.03 24.34 -2.90
N GLU A 204 -8.72 24.48 -2.99
CA GLU A 204 -8.07 25.51 -3.79
C GLU A 204 -7.08 24.87 -4.76
N LEU A 205 -7.00 25.44 -5.96
CA LEU A 205 -6.06 25.06 -7.00
C LEU A 205 -5.15 26.24 -7.28
N PHE A 206 -3.87 26.06 -7.00
CA PHE A 206 -2.83 27.06 -7.17
C PHE A 206 -1.93 26.69 -8.35
N ASP A 207 -1.82 27.59 -9.32
CA ASP A 207 -0.89 27.46 -10.43
C ASP A 207 0.48 27.97 -10.00
N LEU A 208 1.47 27.06 -9.98
CA LEU A 208 2.80 27.32 -9.45
C LEU A 208 3.63 28.26 -10.34
N ASN A 209 3.33 28.30 -11.64
CA ASN A 209 4.08 29.11 -12.61
C ASN A 209 3.57 30.55 -12.66
N THR A 210 2.25 30.73 -12.64
CA THR A 210 1.59 32.04 -12.79
C THR A 210 1.22 32.67 -11.45
N SER A 211 1.30 31.91 -10.37
CA SER A 211 0.81 32.30 -9.04
C SER A 211 -0.69 32.63 -8.99
N VAL A 212 -1.46 32.16 -9.98
CA VAL A 212 -2.91 32.31 -10.00
C VAL A 212 -3.55 31.30 -9.05
N LEU A 213 -4.43 31.79 -8.18
CA LEU A 213 -5.21 30.97 -7.26
C LEU A 213 -6.67 30.87 -7.74
N LYS A 214 -7.20 29.65 -7.78
CA LYS A 214 -8.61 29.38 -8.05
C LYS A 214 -9.23 28.65 -6.87
N VAL A 215 -10.28 29.21 -6.27
CA VAL A 215 -11.13 28.49 -5.31
C VAL A 215 -12.03 27.54 -6.10
N ILE A 216 -11.91 26.25 -5.83
CA ILE A 216 -12.63 25.18 -6.53
C ILE A 216 -13.94 24.88 -5.82
N ALA A 217 -13.91 24.83 -4.49
CA ALA A 217 -15.10 24.69 -3.66
C ALA A 217 -14.88 25.42 -2.33
N SER A 218 -15.97 25.87 -1.72
CA SER A 218 -15.99 26.40 -0.35
C SER A 218 -17.27 25.95 0.35
N ASP A 219 -17.18 25.69 1.64
CA ASP A 219 -18.31 25.27 2.47
C ASP A 219 -17.99 25.48 3.97
N THR A 220 -19.01 25.40 4.81
CA THR A 220 -18.86 25.33 6.28
C THR A 220 -18.50 23.92 6.74
N THR A 221 -18.87 22.92 5.96
CA THR A 221 -18.52 21.51 6.18
C THR A 221 -17.10 21.18 5.74
N ARG A 222 -16.56 20.07 6.23
CA ARG A 222 -15.16 19.68 6.01
C ARG A 222 -14.98 19.05 4.63
N PHE A 223 -13.89 19.38 3.95
CA PHE A 223 -13.43 18.65 2.77
C PHE A 223 -12.32 17.65 3.14
N THR A 224 -12.30 16.48 2.51
CA THR A 224 -11.29 15.43 2.76
C THR A 224 -11.01 14.62 1.49
N GLY A 225 -10.04 13.70 1.55
CA GLY A 225 -9.84 12.70 0.50
C GLY A 225 -9.37 13.26 -0.84
N LEU A 226 -8.60 14.36 -0.86
CA LEU A 226 -8.04 14.93 -2.09
C LEU A 226 -7.18 13.90 -2.83
N GLN A 227 -7.58 13.53 -4.04
CA GLN A 227 -6.88 12.58 -4.91
C GLN A 227 -6.75 13.11 -6.33
N TRP A 228 -5.52 13.22 -6.81
CA TRP A 228 -5.25 13.53 -8.22
C TRP A 228 -5.46 12.30 -9.08
N GLN A 229 -5.98 12.49 -10.29
CA GLN A 229 -5.88 11.49 -11.35
C GLN A 229 -4.41 11.27 -11.69
N LYS A 230 -4.05 10.03 -12.03
CA LYS A 230 -2.65 9.58 -12.18
C LYS A 230 -1.78 10.45 -13.09
N ASP A 231 -2.33 11.12 -14.10
CA ASP A 231 -1.60 11.95 -15.06
C ASP A 231 -1.70 13.45 -14.72
N GLY A 232 -2.35 13.81 -13.62
CA GLY A 232 -2.48 15.19 -13.14
C GLY A 232 -3.52 16.02 -13.90
N ASN A 233 -4.42 15.39 -14.67
CA ASN A 233 -5.41 16.08 -15.50
C ASN A 233 -6.72 16.43 -14.77
N GLY A 234 -6.75 16.24 -13.46
CA GLY A 234 -7.90 16.51 -12.62
C GLY A 234 -7.75 15.85 -11.25
N PHE A 235 -8.67 16.16 -10.35
CA PHE A 235 -8.70 15.58 -9.02
C PHE A 235 -10.13 15.45 -8.50
N ALA A 236 -10.29 14.64 -7.47
CA ALA A 236 -11.53 14.42 -6.78
C ALA A 236 -11.33 14.53 -5.27
N PHE A 237 -12.40 14.82 -4.55
CA PHE A 237 -12.40 14.99 -3.09
C PHE A 237 -13.81 14.81 -2.52
N TYR A 238 -13.91 14.62 -1.22
CA TYR A 238 -15.18 14.54 -0.50
C TYR A 238 -15.50 15.84 0.21
N ARG A 239 -16.79 16.16 0.31
CA ARG A 239 -17.34 17.10 1.30
C ARG A 239 -18.17 16.29 2.30
N SER A 240 -17.75 16.25 3.56
CA SER A 240 -18.46 15.46 4.58
C SER A 240 -19.69 16.21 5.11
N PHE A 241 -20.71 15.47 5.50
CA PHE A 241 -21.88 16.01 6.20
C PHE A 241 -22.44 14.97 7.16
N LYS A 242 -23.15 15.43 8.20
CA LYS A 242 -23.75 14.56 9.20
C LYS A 242 -25.25 14.47 8.98
N ASP A 243 -25.76 13.26 9.17
CA ASP A 243 -27.17 13.02 9.40
C ASP A 243 -27.37 12.86 10.92
N SER A 244 -28.36 13.54 11.50
CA SER A 244 -28.60 13.49 12.93
C SER A 244 -29.06 12.11 13.42
N ALA A 245 -29.63 11.29 12.53
CA ALA A 245 -30.10 9.93 12.82
C ALA A 245 -28.97 8.92 13.03
N PHE A 246 -27.76 9.22 12.56
CA PHE A 246 -26.63 8.28 12.54
C PHE A 246 -25.39 8.84 13.24
N ASP A 247 -24.52 7.97 13.75
CA ASP A 247 -23.26 8.39 14.38
C ASP A 247 -22.18 8.74 13.36
N GLU A 248 -22.24 8.11 12.18
CA GLU A 248 -21.24 8.26 11.14
C GLU A 248 -21.45 9.50 10.25
N GLU A 249 -20.38 9.91 9.55
CA GLU A 249 -20.44 10.94 8.51
C GLU A 249 -20.78 10.31 7.16
N ASN A 250 -21.56 11.03 6.35
CA ASN A 250 -21.69 10.80 4.92
C ASN A 250 -20.80 11.80 4.15
N ALA A 251 -20.74 11.65 2.83
CA ALA A 251 -20.09 12.63 1.98
C ALA A 251 -20.81 12.82 0.64
N ALA A 252 -20.60 13.99 0.05
CA ALA A 252 -20.78 14.21 -1.37
C ALA A 252 -19.41 14.16 -2.06
N LEU A 253 -19.36 13.54 -3.24
CA LEU A 253 -18.13 13.38 -4.02
C LEU A 253 -18.05 14.50 -5.06
N TYR A 254 -16.91 15.18 -5.09
CA TYR A 254 -16.63 16.32 -5.97
C TYR A 254 -15.52 15.95 -6.94
N VAL A 255 -15.66 16.37 -8.19
CA VAL A 255 -14.71 16.05 -9.27
C VAL A 255 -14.48 17.29 -10.13
N TYR A 256 -13.21 17.63 -10.35
CA TYR A 256 -12.80 18.71 -11.22
C TYR A 256 -11.68 18.22 -12.14
N THR A 257 -11.97 18.12 -13.45
CA THR A 257 -11.01 17.60 -14.44
C THR A 257 -10.94 18.50 -15.67
N SER A 258 -9.89 18.31 -16.48
CA SER A 258 -9.75 18.96 -17.79
C SER A 258 -10.88 18.59 -18.76
N ALA A 259 -11.48 17.40 -18.59
CA ALA A 259 -12.64 16.96 -19.37
C ALA A 259 -13.93 17.66 -18.92
N THR A 260 -14.17 17.79 -17.60
CA THR A 260 -15.41 18.42 -17.11
C THR A 260 -15.35 19.95 -17.19
N LYS A 261 -14.15 20.55 -17.07
CA LYS A 261 -13.87 22.01 -17.01
C LYS A 261 -14.67 22.80 -15.98
N SER A 262 -15.43 22.09 -15.15
CA SER A 262 -16.37 22.58 -14.17
C SER A 262 -16.47 21.56 -13.04
N LEU A 263 -16.83 22.03 -11.85
CA LEU A 263 -16.99 21.18 -10.70
C LEU A 263 -18.25 20.31 -10.88
N LYS A 264 -18.08 19.00 -10.83
CA LYS A 264 -19.17 18.03 -10.83
C LYS A 264 -19.34 17.47 -9.41
N VAL A 265 -20.59 17.25 -9.01
CA VAL A 265 -20.93 16.81 -7.66
C VAL A 265 -21.86 15.62 -7.73
N PHE A 266 -21.47 14.52 -7.08
CA PHE A 266 -22.32 13.39 -6.79
C PHE A 266 -22.79 13.47 -5.34
N ASN A 267 -24.11 13.59 -5.15
CA ASN A 267 -24.72 13.62 -3.82
C ASN A 267 -25.52 12.33 -3.60
N PRO A 268 -25.07 11.41 -2.71
CA PRO A 268 -25.74 10.14 -2.49
C PRO A 268 -27.19 10.30 -2.03
N SER A 269 -27.50 11.35 -1.24
CA SER A 269 -28.85 11.60 -0.74
C SER A 269 -29.83 12.12 -1.80
N LYS A 270 -29.35 12.49 -2.99
CA LYS A 270 -30.18 12.99 -4.10
C LYS A 270 -30.16 12.07 -5.32
N HIS A 271 -29.27 11.08 -5.35
CA HIS A 271 -29.10 10.23 -6.50
C HIS A 271 -30.04 9.01 -6.39
N LYS A 272 -31.00 8.91 -7.30
CA LYS A 272 -32.08 7.88 -7.25
C LYS A 272 -31.59 6.43 -7.23
N ASP A 273 -30.44 6.14 -7.84
CA ASP A 273 -29.91 4.77 -7.94
C ASP A 273 -28.96 4.45 -6.77
N PHE A 274 -28.78 5.36 -5.81
CA PHE A 274 -27.93 5.14 -4.63
C PHE A 274 -28.72 4.39 -3.53
N PRO A 275 -28.17 3.34 -2.90
CA PRO A 275 -28.90 2.56 -1.90
C PRO A 275 -29.27 3.37 -0.64
N GLU A 276 -30.54 3.32 -0.23
CA GLU A 276 -31.07 4.12 0.89
C GLU A 276 -30.41 3.81 2.24
N ASN A 277 -30.00 2.56 2.47
CA ASN A 277 -29.37 2.11 3.71
C ASN A 277 -27.85 2.33 3.73
N MET A 278 -27.28 3.01 2.72
CA MET A 278 -25.84 3.20 2.59
C MET A 278 -25.41 4.67 2.65
N ARG A 279 -24.10 4.86 2.82
CA ARG A 279 -23.40 6.14 2.79
C ARG A 279 -22.09 6.02 2.06
N ILE A 280 -21.53 7.15 1.62
CA ILE A 280 -20.15 7.18 1.15
C ILE A 280 -19.21 7.02 2.35
N GLN A 281 -18.30 6.06 2.29
CA GLN A 281 -17.27 5.87 3.29
C GLN A 281 -16.14 6.86 3.02
N ILE A 282 -16.10 7.95 3.81
CA ILE A 282 -15.19 9.09 3.59
C ILE A 282 -13.70 8.74 3.64
N THR A 283 -13.34 7.61 4.28
CA THR A 283 -11.98 7.09 4.35
C THR A 283 -11.61 6.19 3.17
N SER A 284 -12.59 5.82 2.33
CA SER A 284 -12.32 5.03 1.13
C SER A 284 -11.51 5.87 0.12
N PRO A 285 -10.46 5.29 -0.49
CA PRO A 285 -9.76 5.93 -1.59
C PRO A 285 -10.71 6.32 -2.72
N ILE A 286 -10.40 7.45 -3.37
CA ILE A 286 -11.06 7.90 -4.60
C ILE A 286 -10.13 7.56 -5.77
N THR A 287 -10.67 6.95 -6.83
CA THR A 287 -9.92 6.72 -8.06
C THR A 287 -10.66 7.36 -9.23
N VAL A 288 -9.99 8.24 -9.97
CA VAL A 288 -10.51 8.82 -11.22
C VAL A 288 -10.00 7.99 -12.40
N SER A 289 -10.87 7.62 -13.33
CA SER A 289 -10.49 6.85 -14.52
C SER A 289 -9.53 7.63 -15.43
N ASP A 290 -8.79 6.89 -16.26
CA ASP A 290 -7.77 7.46 -17.13
C ASP A 290 -8.37 8.39 -18.21
N ASP A 291 -9.60 8.10 -18.66
CA ASP A 291 -10.39 8.92 -19.59
C ASP A 291 -11.15 10.08 -18.90
N LEU A 292 -11.00 10.23 -17.58
CA LEU A 292 -11.62 11.29 -16.76
C LEU A 292 -13.16 11.27 -16.73
N THR A 293 -13.79 10.17 -17.15
CA THR A 293 -15.26 10.06 -17.24
C THR A 293 -15.92 9.39 -16.03
N ARG A 294 -15.13 8.71 -15.19
CA ARG A 294 -15.61 7.88 -14.07
C ARG A 294 -14.84 8.12 -12.80
N VAL A 295 -15.52 7.97 -11.67
CA VAL A 295 -14.90 8.03 -10.35
C VAL A 295 -15.37 6.86 -9.50
N PHE A 296 -14.41 6.12 -8.95
CA PHE A 296 -14.61 4.98 -8.07
C PHE A 296 -14.44 5.43 -6.62
N PHE A 297 -15.32 4.94 -5.75
CA PHE A 297 -15.34 5.23 -4.32
C PHE A 297 -16.05 4.11 -3.56
N GLY A 298 -15.78 4.00 -2.26
CA GLY A 298 -16.38 3.00 -1.38
C GLY A 298 -17.65 3.52 -0.71
N ILE A 299 -18.65 2.66 -0.61
CA ILE A 299 -19.86 2.88 0.18
C ILE A 299 -19.96 1.87 1.32
N LYS A 300 -20.72 2.19 2.36
CA LYS A 300 -20.92 1.31 3.52
C LYS A 300 -22.33 1.51 4.06
N GLU A 301 -22.88 0.48 4.69
CA GLU A 301 -24.15 0.58 5.42
C GLU A 301 -24.06 1.57 6.60
N TRP A 302 -25.20 2.16 6.95
CA TRP A 302 -25.36 2.98 8.14
C TRP A 302 -25.44 2.13 9.42
N THR A 303 -24.91 2.62 10.54
CA THR A 303 -25.20 2.10 11.88
C THR A 303 -26.20 3.03 12.58
N PRO A 304 -27.46 2.63 12.76
CA PRO A 304 -28.44 3.47 13.45
C PRO A 304 -28.01 3.76 14.88
N LYS A 305 -28.18 5.00 15.34
CA LYS A 305 -28.02 5.32 16.76
C LYS A 305 -29.04 4.52 17.58
N PRO A 306 -28.64 3.89 18.69
CA PRO A 306 -29.61 3.27 19.59
C PRO A 306 -30.63 4.32 20.04
N ALA A 307 -31.92 3.99 19.94
CA ALA A 307 -32.98 4.88 20.40
C ALA A 307 -32.73 5.24 21.87
N LYS A 308 -32.66 6.54 22.18
CA LYS A 308 -32.59 6.98 23.58
C LYS A 308 -33.87 6.53 24.27
N ASP A 309 -33.78 5.51 25.13
CA ASP A 309 -34.85 5.20 26.06
C ASP A 309 -35.19 6.49 26.81
N LYS A 310 -36.44 6.95 26.66
CA LYS A 310 -36.95 8.08 27.43
C LYS A 310 -36.82 7.69 28.90
N LYS A 311 -35.88 8.32 29.61
CA LYS A 311 -35.83 8.25 31.08
C LYS A 311 -37.23 8.58 31.60
N PRO A 312 -37.81 7.76 32.49
CA PRO A 312 -39.08 8.10 33.12
C PRO A 312 -38.88 9.42 33.87
N THR A 313 -39.70 10.42 33.55
CA THR A 313 -39.79 11.64 34.34
C THR A 313 -40.44 11.29 35.67
N ASP A 314 -39.69 11.47 36.76
CA ASP A 314 -40.23 11.43 38.12
C ASP A 314 -41.36 12.44 38.25
N SER A 315 -42.59 11.93 38.37
CA SER A 315 -43.78 12.72 38.66
C SER A 315 -44.80 11.81 39.33
N ALA A 316 -44.79 11.80 40.67
CA ALA A 316 -45.95 11.81 41.55
C ALA A 316 -45.68 11.02 42.85
N LYS A 317 -45.58 11.78 43.94
CA LYS A 317 -45.90 11.30 45.29
C LYS A 317 -47.32 10.73 45.29
N GLY A 318 -47.46 9.44 45.62
CA GLY A 318 -48.73 8.80 45.94
C GLY A 318 -48.48 7.76 47.03
N LYS A 319 -49.07 7.97 48.20
CA LYS A 319 -48.94 7.16 49.40
C LYS A 319 -49.46 5.73 49.19
N SER A 320 -48.78 4.79 49.83
CA SER A 320 -49.31 3.63 50.57
C SER A 320 -50.82 3.40 50.48
N ASP A 321 -51.23 2.20 50.04
CA ASP A 321 -51.79 1.24 50.99
C ASP A 321 -51.79 -0.20 50.48
N SER A 322 -51.41 -1.07 51.39
CA SER A 322 -51.41 -2.52 51.33
C SER A 322 -52.82 -3.10 51.37
N THR A 323 -53.08 -4.19 50.64
CA THR A 323 -53.86 -5.31 51.20
C THR A 323 -53.65 -6.63 50.44
N LYS A 324 -53.56 -7.69 51.25
CA LYS A 324 -53.40 -9.12 50.94
C LYS A 324 -54.60 -9.72 50.19
N ALA A 325 -54.36 -10.80 49.43
CA ALA A 325 -55.02 -12.12 49.58
C ALA A 325 -54.58 -13.07 48.42
N ILE A 326 -53.83 -14.15 48.69
CA ILE A 326 -54.27 -15.55 48.96
C ILE A 326 -54.49 -16.41 47.70
N ALA A 327 -53.53 -17.33 47.52
CA ALA A 327 -53.57 -18.74 47.13
C ALA A 327 -54.66 -19.31 46.18
N GLY A 328 -54.18 -20.10 45.20
CA GLY A 328 -54.94 -21.13 44.49
C GLY A 328 -54.03 -22.06 43.69
N VAL A 329 -53.91 -23.31 44.13
CA VAL A 329 -53.09 -24.41 43.58
C VAL A 329 -53.96 -25.31 42.68
N LYS A 330 -53.47 -25.79 41.52
CA LYS A 330 -53.42 -27.22 41.08
C LYS A 330 -53.33 -27.46 39.55
N ILE A 331 -52.23 -28.12 39.20
CA ILE A 331 -51.93 -29.22 38.25
C ILE A 331 -53.05 -29.81 37.35
N THR A 332 -52.76 -30.00 36.04
CA THR A 332 -52.82 -31.25 35.20
C THR A 332 -52.75 -30.86 33.71
N ASP A 333 -51.66 -31.15 32.99
CA ASP A 333 -51.31 -32.34 32.18
C ASP A 333 -51.82 -32.36 30.72
N SER A 334 -50.86 -32.59 29.82
CA SER A 334 -50.92 -33.10 28.44
C SER A 334 -51.45 -32.27 27.24
N THR A 335 -50.49 -31.95 26.38
CA THR A 335 -50.53 -31.95 24.89
C THR A 335 -51.27 -30.86 24.10
N ARG A 336 -50.50 -29.88 23.58
CA ARG A 336 -50.52 -29.51 22.15
C ARG A 336 -49.32 -28.64 21.75
N ARG A 337 -48.76 -28.93 20.57
CA ARG A 337 -47.73 -28.18 19.86
C ARG A 337 -48.21 -26.76 19.50
N SER A 338 -47.36 -25.75 19.69
CA SER A 338 -47.15 -24.63 18.76
C SER A 338 -46.05 -23.68 19.27
N ASP A 339 -45.09 -23.42 18.39
CA ASP A 339 -44.27 -22.21 18.19
C ASP A 339 -43.87 -21.23 19.31
N SER A 340 -42.69 -20.65 19.04
CA SER A 340 -42.08 -19.43 19.58
C SER A 340 -41.13 -19.59 20.78
N THR A 341 -39.90 -20.00 20.49
CA THR A 341 -38.73 -19.61 21.29
C THR A 341 -38.48 -18.11 21.14
N LYS A 342 -39.28 -17.30 21.85
CA LYS A 342 -38.84 -16.00 22.37
C LYS A 342 -37.95 -16.31 23.57
N SER A 343 -36.64 -16.38 23.35
CA SER A 343 -35.68 -16.28 24.45
C SER A 343 -35.67 -14.83 24.93
N ALA A 344 -36.53 -14.55 25.91
CA ALA A 344 -36.41 -13.36 26.75
C ALA A 344 -35.11 -13.47 27.55
N LEU A 345 -34.03 -12.87 27.04
CA LEU A 345 -32.90 -12.47 27.88
C LEU A 345 -33.39 -11.31 28.74
N ALA A 346 -33.81 -11.64 29.96
CA ALA A 346 -33.91 -10.68 31.03
C ALA A 346 -32.55 -9.99 31.19
N LYS A 347 -32.53 -8.66 31.09
CA LYS A 347 -31.39 -7.85 31.51
C LYS A 347 -31.24 -8.04 33.02
N VAL A 348 -30.24 -8.80 33.43
CA VAL A 348 -29.64 -8.68 34.75
C VAL A 348 -28.80 -7.41 34.70
N ASP A 349 -29.18 -6.41 35.52
CA ASP A 349 -28.33 -5.28 35.85
C ASP A 349 -27.13 -5.83 36.65
N ASP A 350 -26.03 -6.04 35.95
CA ASP A 350 -24.78 -6.50 36.55
C ASP A 350 -23.79 -5.34 36.59
N LYS A 351 -23.85 -4.60 37.69
CA LYS A 351 -22.74 -3.77 38.14
C LYS A 351 -21.79 -4.69 38.92
N ASP A 352 -20.60 -4.87 38.37
CA ASP A 352 -19.39 -5.41 39.01
C ASP A 352 -19.17 -6.93 39.09
N GLU A 353 -19.77 -7.76 38.21
CA GLU A 353 -19.20 -9.09 37.94
C GLU A 353 -18.16 -9.02 36.81
N LYS A 354 -16.89 -9.25 37.17
CA LYS A 354 -15.77 -9.34 36.23
C LYS A 354 -15.98 -10.56 35.34
N LYS A 355 -16.68 -10.39 34.21
CA LYS A 355 -16.96 -11.48 33.26
C LYS A 355 -15.67 -12.23 32.95
N PRO A 356 -15.68 -13.58 32.95
CA PRO A 356 -14.50 -14.36 32.61
C PRO A 356 -14.00 -13.92 31.23
N GLY A 357 -12.73 -13.51 31.16
CA GLY A 357 -12.06 -13.03 29.94
C GLY A 357 -11.73 -14.16 28.97
N VAL A 358 -12.73 -14.95 28.60
CA VAL A 358 -12.62 -16.06 27.65
C VAL A 358 -13.27 -15.66 26.33
N ASP A 359 -12.63 -16.04 25.22
CA ASP A 359 -13.26 -15.97 23.91
C ASP A 359 -14.02 -17.29 23.66
N VAL A 360 -15.34 -17.23 23.53
CA VAL A 360 -16.17 -18.39 23.19
C VAL A 360 -16.44 -18.34 21.68
N TRP A 361 -16.08 -19.41 20.97
CA TRP A 361 -16.33 -19.58 19.53
C TRP A 361 -16.79 -21.02 19.24
N HIS A 362 -17.52 -21.21 18.13
CA HIS A 362 -18.01 -22.51 17.69
C HIS A 362 -17.21 -22.99 16.47
N TRP A 363 -16.97 -24.30 16.35
CA TRP A 363 -16.25 -24.88 15.19
C TRP A 363 -16.92 -24.65 13.81
N ARG A 364 -18.14 -24.10 13.81
CA ARG A 364 -18.91 -23.75 12.60
C ARG A 364 -18.81 -22.26 12.26
N ASP A 365 -18.18 -21.46 13.12
CA ASP A 365 -17.96 -20.05 12.84
C ASP A 365 -17.11 -19.93 11.58
N ALA A 366 -17.49 -19.01 10.70
CA ALA A 366 -16.82 -18.84 9.41
C ALA A 366 -15.32 -18.53 9.57
N GLU A 367 -14.97 -17.79 10.64
CA GLU A 367 -13.61 -17.41 10.99
C GLU A 367 -13.37 -17.64 12.48
N ILE A 368 -12.19 -18.16 12.83
CA ILE A 368 -11.78 -18.37 14.23
C ILE A 368 -11.45 -17.03 14.91
N GLN A 369 -11.63 -16.96 16.23
CA GLN A 369 -11.44 -15.73 17.00
C GLN A 369 -10.08 -15.03 16.79
N PRO A 370 -8.93 -15.72 16.75
CA PRO A 370 -7.65 -15.06 16.51
C PRO A 370 -7.61 -14.31 15.17
N ARG A 371 -8.23 -14.88 14.12
CA ARG A 371 -8.31 -14.24 12.80
C ARG A 371 -9.20 -13.01 12.85
N GLN A 372 -10.39 -13.10 13.47
CA GLN A 372 -11.27 -11.94 13.64
C GLN A 372 -10.58 -10.78 14.38
N LYS A 373 -9.76 -11.07 15.41
CA LYS A 373 -8.99 -10.03 16.12
C LYS A 373 -7.94 -9.35 15.23
N ILE A 374 -7.26 -10.13 14.39
CA ILE A 374 -6.25 -9.61 13.45
C ILE A 374 -6.92 -8.81 12.33
N THR A 375 -8.06 -9.26 11.81
CA THR A 375 -8.76 -8.63 10.68
C THR A 375 -9.76 -7.57 11.10
N TYR A 376 -10.06 -7.40 12.39
CA TYR A 376 -11.10 -6.49 12.90
C TYR A 376 -11.06 -5.10 12.25
N ASN A 377 -9.90 -4.46 12.20
CA ASN A 377 -9.80 -3.13 11.60
C ASN A 377 -10.04 -3.15 10.09
N THR A 378 -9.55 -4.17 9.39
CA THR A 378 -9.79 -4.37 7.96
C THR A 378 -11.28 -4.58 7.68
N ASP A 379 -11.95 -5.44 8.44
CA ASP A 379 -13.37 -5.76 8.27
C ASP A 379 -14.26 -4.55 8.66
N LYS A 380 -13.91 -3.88 9.76
CA LYS A 380 -14.55 -2.64 10.22
C LYS A 380 -14.43 -1.53 9.19
N ASP A 381 -13.31 -1.42 8.47
CA ASP A 381 -13.09 -0.36 7.49
C ASP A 381 -13.38 -0.79 6.04
N GLN A 382 -13.75 -2.06 5.82
CA GLN A 382 -14.16 -2.58 4.52
C GLN A 382 -15.35 -1.76 3.97
N SER A 383 -15.23 -1.37 2.71
CA SER A 383 -16.24 -0.62 1.98
C SER A 383 -16.48 -1.28 0.63
N LEU A 384 -17.67 -1.09 0.10
CA LEU A 384 -18.14 -1.69 -1.15
C LEU A 384 -17.83 -0.74 -2.30
N ILE A 385 -16.92 -1.13 -3.19
CA ILE A 385 -16.55 -0.30 -4.33
C ILE A 385 -17.76 -0.06 -5.25
N SER A 386 -17.97 1.19 -5.58
CA SER A 386 -18.99 1.70 -6.48
C SER A 386 -18.36 2.66 -7.48
N VAL A 387 -19.08 2.97 -8.56
CA VAL A 387 -18.63 3.89 -9.60
C VAL A 387 -19.72 4.89 -9.93
N TRP A 388 -19.29 6.14 -10.14
CA TRP A 388 -20.07 7.20 -10.73
C TRP A 388 -19.54 7.51 -12.13
N ASN A 389 -20.36 7.28 -13.15
CA ASN A 389 -20.15 7.81 -14.49
C ASN A 389 -20.64 9.26 -14.51
N ILE A 390 -19.75 10.19 -14.81
CA ILE A 390 -20.04 11.64 -14.73
C ILE A 390 -21.01 12.06 -15.84
N THR A 391 -20.93 11.45 -17.02
CA THR A 391 -21.78 11.79 -18.17
C THR A 391 -22.01 10.54 -19.03
N PRO A 392 -23.27 10.07 -19.16
CA PRO A 392 -24.46 10.51 -18.42
C PRO A 392 -24.32 10.23 -16.91
N ASP A 393 -25.02 11.01 -16.07
CA ASP A 393 -25.03 10.85 -14.61
C ASP A 393 -25.63 9.49 -14.23
N LYS A 394 -24.75 8.52 -13.97
CA LYS A 394 -25.11 7.13 -13.67
C LYS A 394 -24.26 6.58 -12.54
N PHE A 395 -24.90 5.87 -11.63
CA PHE A 395 -24.26 5.21 -10.50
C PHE A 395 -24.43 3.70 -10.59
N PHE A 396 -23.38 2.95 -10.27
CA PHE A 396 -23.43 1.50 -10.11
C PHE A 396 -22.70 1.08 -8.83
N GLN A 397 -23.39 0.31 -8.00
CA GLN A 397 -22.77 -0.43 -6.91
C GLN A 397 -22.14 -1.71 -7.47
N LEU A 398 -20.81 -1.76 -7.50
CA LEU A 398 -20.08 -2.85 -8.17
C LEU A 398 -19.91 -4.05 -7.24
N ALA A 399 -19.45 -3.80 -6.01
CA ALA A 399 -19.37 -4.79 -4.93
C ALA A 399 -20.60 -4.69 -3.99
N ILE A 400 -21.01 -5.83 -3.42
CA ILE A 400 -22.13 -5.95 -2.47
C ILE A 400 -21.70 -6.85 -1.30
N ASP A 401 -22.44 -6.89 -0.19
CA ASP A 401 -22.00 -7.66 0.98
C ASP A 401 -21.83 -9.15 0.72
N SER A 402 -22.60 -9.74 -0.20
CA SER A 402 -22.42 -11.15 -0.56
C SER A 402 -21.15 -11.38 -1.40
N VAL A 403 -20.61 -10.34 -2.05
CA VAL A 403 -19.40 -10.35 -2.88
C VAL A 403 -18.57 -9.07 -2.67
N PRO A 404 -17.95 -8.91 -1.48
CA PRO A 404 -17.43 -7.62 -1.03
C PRO A 404 -16.00 -7.33 -1.51
N ASP A 405 -15.20 -8.38 -1.74
CA ASP A 405 -13.81 -8.22 -2.16
C ASP A 405 -13.79 -7.70 -3.58
N SER A 406 -12.97 -6.67 -3.84
CA SER A 406 -12.95 -6.00 -5.13
C SER A 406 -11.56 -5.56 -5.56
N TYR A 407 -11.31 -5.62 -6.86
CA TYR A 407 -10.06 -5.19 -7.49
C TYR A 407 -10.37 -4.42 -8.77
N ILE A 408 -10.00 -3.14 -8.80
CA ILE A 408 -10.17 -2.29 -9.98
C ILE A 408 -9.07 -2.61 -10.98
N SER A 409 -9.45 -2.91 -12.22
CA SER A 409 -8.50 -3.16 -13.31
C SER A 409 -7.60 -1.95 -13.59
N SER A 410 -6.40 -2.20 -14.13
CA SER A 410 -5.40 -1.15 -14.40
C SER A 410 -5.89 -0.06 -15.35
N ASN A 411 -6.80 -0.38 -16.29
CA ASN A 411 -7.44 0.56 -17.20
C ASN A 411 -8.74 1.19 -16.66
N LYS A 412 -9.22 0.73 -15.50
CA LYS A 412 -10.44 1.20 -14.80
C LYS A 412 -11.71 1.00 -15.65
N GLU A 413 -11.71 0.06 -16.59
CA GLU A 413 -12.90 -0.31 -17.35
C GLU A 413 -13.72 -1.39 -16.62
N TYR A 414 -13.06 -2.23 -15.83
CA TYR A 414 -13.67 -3.35 -15.13
C TYR A 414 -13.28 -3.40 -13.65
N VAL A 415 -14.11 -4.06 -12.84
CA VAL A 415 -13.82 -4.43 -11.47
C VAL A 415 -14.00 -5.94 -11.32
N LEU A 416 -12.98 -6.63 -10.81
CA LEU A 416 -13.14 -8.01 -10.36
C LEU A 416 -13.74 -7.97 -8.97
N ILE A 417 -14.79 -8.75 -8.73
CA ILE A 417 -15.38 -8.93 -7.40
C ILE A 417 -15.29 -10.41 -7.00
N ALA A 418 -15.06 -10.68 -5.72
CA ALA A 418 -14.86 -12.03 -5.23
C ALA A 418 -15.56 -12.29 -3.89
N THR A 419 -15.81 -13.57 -3.60
CA THR A 419 -16.36 -14.02 -2.32
C THR A 419 -15.96 -15.43 -1.97
N ASN A 420 -15.47 -15.59 -0.75
CA ASN A 420 -15.22 -16.90 -0.15
C ASN A 420 -16.31 -17.31 0.86
N LYS A 421 -17.33 -16.48 1.10
CA LYS A 421 -18.33 -16.68 2.18
C LYS A 421 -18.99 -18.05 2.15
N LYS A 422 -19.32 -18.56 0.96
CA LYS A 422 -19.98 -19.87 0.78
C LYS A 422 -19.07 -21.08 1.02
N TYR A 423 -17.75 -20.86 1.15
CA TYR A 423 -16.73 -21.89 1.36
C TYR A 423 -16.18 -21.90 2.79
N LYS A 424 -16.76 -21.09 3.69
CA LYS A 424 -16.34 -21.00 5.09
C LYS A 424 -17.19 -21.89 6.00
N PRO A 425 -16.62 -22.42 7.10
CA PRO A 425 -15.19 -22.41 7.43
C PRO A 425 -14.38 -23.28 6.46
N ALA A 426 -13.18 -22.82 6.10
CA ALA A 426 -12.27 -23.55 5.24
C ALA A 426 -11.22 -24.28 6.08
N PHE A 427 -11.12 -25.60 5.95
CA PHE A 427 -10.21 -26.43 6.76
C PHE A 427 -8.91 -26.83 6.06
N LYS A 428 -8.81 -26.59 4.74
CA LYS A 428 -7.62 -26.93 3.94
C LYS A 428 -7.12 -25.74 3.13
N GLU A 429 -7.89 -25.31 2.13
CA GLU A 429 -7.61 -24.11 1.36
C GLU A 429 -8.83 -23.21 1.31
N ASP A 430 -8.61 -21.89 1.36
CA ASP A 430 -9.65 -20.92 1.05
C ASP A 430 -10.02 -21.05 -0.44
N ARG A 431 -11.32 -20.96 -0.71
CA ARG A 431 -11.89 -21.03 -2.06
C ARG A 431 -12.75 -19.81 -2.30
N THR A 432 -12.82 -19.36 -3.55
CA THR A 432 -13.59 -18.17 -3.90
C THR A 432 -14.29 -18.31 -5.25
N ASP A 433 -15.37 -17.56 -5.41
CA ASP A 433 -15.97 -17.27 -6.71
C ASP A 433 -15.55 -15.88 -7.15
N VAL A 434 -15.27 -15.72 -8.44
CA VAL A 434 -14.84 -14.46 -9.04
C VAL A 434 -15.77 -14.07 -10.17
N GLN A 435 -16.21 -12.82 -10.16
CA GLN A 435 -16.99 -12.19 -11.22
C GLN A 435 -16.26 -10.96 -11.74
N ILE A 436 -16.52 -10.60 -13.00
CA ILE A 436 -16.11 -9.32 -13.59
C ILE A 436 -17.33 -8.43 -13.72
N VAL A 437 -17.17 -7.16 -13.38
CA VAL A 437 -18.19 -6.12 -13.50
C VAL A 437 -17.68 -5.03 -14.44
N ASP A 438 -18.45 -4.72 -15.48
CA ASP A 438 -18.20 -3.59 -16.36
C ASP A 438 -18.51 -2.28 -15.61
N ALA A 439 -17.51 -1.40 -15.46
CA ALA A 439 -17.65 -0.18 -14.67
C ALA A 439 -18.53 0.89 -15.36
N ARG A 440 -18.76 0.78 -16.67
CA ARG A 440 -19.61 1.72 -17.42
C ARG A 440 -21.08 1.35 -17.31
N THR A 441 -21.40 0.06 -17.20
CA THR A 441 -22.77 -0.46 -17.30
C THR A 441 -23.27 -1.18 -16.05
N GLY A 442 -22.37 -1.55 -15.14
CA GLY A 442 -22.68 -2.39 -13.97
C GLY A 442 -22.94 -3.86 -14.31
N ALA A 443 -22.81 -4.26 -15.58
CA ALA A 443 -23.06 -5.63 -16.02
C ALA A 443 -22.07 -6.61 -15.39
N LYS A 444 -22.58 -7.69 -14.80
CA LYS A 444 -21.79 -8.72 -14.08
C LYS A 444 -21.70 -10.00 -14.90
N LYS A 445 -20.53 -10.63 -14.92
CA LYS A 445 -20.31 -11.97 -15.51
C LYS A 445 -19.47 -12.82 -14.57
N THR A 446 -19.93 -14.04 -14.28
CA THR A 446 -19.11 -15.02 -13.54
C THR A 446 -17.93 -15.45 -14.40
N LEU A 447 -16.72 -15.33 -13.85
CA LEU A 447 -15.49 -15.75 -14.49
C LEU A 447 -15.08 -17.15 -14.06
N ALA A 448 -15.11 -17.39 -12.75
CA ALA A 448 -14.68 -18.64 -12.17
C ALA A 448 -15.41 -18.91 -10.87
N THR A 449 -15.64 -20.18 -10.58
CA THR A 449 -16.24 -20.63 -9.33
C THR A 449 -15.35 -21.69 -8.70
N ASN A 450 -15.25 -21.71 -7.38
CA ASN A 450 -14.51 -22.71 -6.60
C ASN A 450 -13.01 -22.77 -6.94
N ILE A 451 -12.43 -21.61 -7.23
CA ILE A 451 -10.98 -21.50 -7.41
C ILE A 451 -10.30 -21.31 -6.07
N ILE A 452 -9.02 -21.64 -5.99
CA ILE A 452 -8.20 -21.40 -4.80
C ILE A 452 -8.09 -19.89 -4.59
N ASP A 453 -8.38 -19.44 -3.38
CA ASP A 453 -8.29 -18.05 -2.96
C ASP A 453 -6.94 -17.80 -2.29
N GLY A 454 -5.91 -17.61 -3.12
CA GLY A 454 -4.54 -17.42 -2.66
C GLY A 454 -3.51 -17.97 -3.63
N PHE A 455 -2.25 -18.01 -3.18
CA PHE A 455 -1.13 -18.61 -3.91
C PHE A 455 -0.94 -18.08 -5.34
N TYR A 456 -1.33 -16.83 -5.63
CA TYR A 456 -1.28 -16.24 -6.97
C TYR A 456 -2.10 -16.99 -8.04
N THR A 457 -3.12 -17.73 -7.62
CA THR A 457 -3.96 -18.54 -8.54
C THR A 457 -5.20 -17.81 -9.02
N THR A 458 -5.63 -16.76 -8.32
CA THR A 458 -6.84 -15.98 -8.66
C THR A 458 -6.64 -15.15 -9.94
N PRO A 459 -7.71 -14.93 -10.73
CA PRO A 459 -7.66 -14.09 -11.92
C PRO A 459 -7.12 -12.69 -11.64
N THR A 460 -6.11 -12.28 -12.40
CA THR A 460 -5.52 -10.94 -12.36
C THR A 460 -5.62 -10.29 -13.74
N PRO A 461 -6.03 -9.02 -13.85
CA PRO A 461 -6.18 -8.37 -15.14
C PRO A 461 -4.83 -7.98 -15.74
N SER A 462 -4.78 -8.01 -17.07
CA SER A 462 -3.67 -7.48 -17.85
C SER A 462 -3.59 -5.95 -17.73
N ALA A 463 -2.45 -5.39 -18.15
CA ALA A 463 -2.17 -3.97 -17.97
C ALA A 463 -3.14 -3.07 -18.76
N ASP A 464 -3.43 -3.43 -20.01
CA ASP A 464 -4.44 -2.73 -20.83
C ASP A 464 -5.86 -3.28 -20.60
N GLY A 465 -6.01 -4.29 -19.74
CA GLY A 465 -7.29 -4.90 -19.35
C GLY A 465 -8.01 -5.65 -20.47
N LYS A 466 -7.27 -6.23 -21.43
CA LYS A 466 -7.83 -7.11 -22.48
C LYS A 466 -7.99 -8.56 -22.01
N TYR A 467 -7.16 -9.00 -21.07
CA TYR A 467 -7.09 -10.38 -20.61
C TYR A 467 -7.11 -10.50 -19.09
N LEU A 468 -7.47 -11.67 -18.60
CA LEU A 468 -7.23 -12.11 -17.23
C LEU A 468 -6.24 -13.28 -17.24
N LEU A 469 -5.24 -13.26 -16.36
CA LEU A 469 -4.33 -14.39 -16.12
C LEU A 469 -4.77 -15.13 -14.86
N TYR A 470 -4.86 -16.45 -14.92
CA TYR A 470 -5.14 -17.29 -13.75
C TYR A 470 -4.43 -18.64 -13.85
N PHE A 471 -4.25 -19.30 -12.70
CA PHE A 471 -3.58 -20.60 -12.63
C PHE A 471 -4.59 -21.69 -12.25
N ARG A 472 -4.67 -22.74 -13.06
CA ARG A 472 -5.61 -23.84 -12.85
C ARG A 472 -5.06 -25.13 -13.46
N ASP A 473 -5.27 -26.24 -12.76
CA ASP A 473 -4.87 -27.58 -13.20
C ASP A 473 -3.39 -27.60 -13.62
N GLN A 474 -2.53 -27.04 -12.74
CA GLN A 474 -1.08 -26.97 -12.92
C GLN A 474 -0.60 -26.14 -14.13
N ASN A 475 -1.49 -25.36 -14.75
CA ASN A 475 -1.20 -24.60 -15.95
C ASN A 475 -1.64 -23.13 -15.82
N TRP A 476 -0.97 -22.26 -16.54
CA TRP A 476 -1.39 -20.87 -16.72
C TRP A 476 -2.41 -20.77 -17.86
N HIS A 477 -3.48 -20.02 -17.60
CA HIS A 477 -4.52 -19.76 -18.58
C HIS A 477 -4.76 -18.26 -18.71
N THR A 478 -5.16 -17.85 -19.90
CA THR A 478 -5.69 -16.51 -20.16
C THR A 478 -7.17 -16.59 -20.52
N TYR A 479 -7.92 -15.59 -20.07
CA TYR A 479 -9.30 -15.34 -20.50
C TYR A 479 -9.37 -13.99 -21.20
N ASN A 480 -9.84 -13.94 -22.45
CA ASN A 480 -10.06 -12.70 -23.18
C ASN A 480 -11.39 -12.07 -22.75
N ILE A 481 -11.34 -10.84 -22.24
CA ILE A 481 -12.52 -10.18 -21.67
C ILE A 481 -13.55 -9.84 -22.75
N ALA A 482 -13.09 -9.44 -23.94
CA ALA A 482 -13.96 -9.01 -25.03
C ALA A 482 -14.66 -10.20 -25.71
N THR A 483 -13.93 -11.29 -25.98
CA THR A 483 -14.49 -12.45 -26.71
C THR A 483 -15.06 -13.52 -25.78
N GLY A 484 -14.59 -13.58 -24.54
CA GLY A 484 -14.92 -14.65 -23.60
C GLY A 484 -14.12 -15.93 -23.77
N ASP A 485 -13.15 -15.96 -24.69
CA ASP A 485 -12.33 -17.15 -24.96
C ASP A 485 -11.33 -17.41 -23.84
N THR A 486 -11.08 -18.69 -23.58
CA THR A 486 -10.04 -19.15 -22.66
C THR A 486 -8.97 -19.94 -23.39
N VAL A 487 -7.70 -19.69 -23.06
CA VAL A 487 -6.55 -20.36 -23.67
C VAL A 487 -5.60 -20.86 -22.58
N ASN A 488 -5.14 -22.10 -22.72
CA ASN A 488 -4.09 -22.66 -21.87
C ASN A 488 -2.72 -22.34 -22.48
N LEU A 489 -1.90 -21.59 -21.74
CA LEU A 489 -0.61 -21.08 -22.23
C LEU A 489 0.54 -22.07 -22.09
N THR A 490 0.47 -23.00 -21.14
CA THR A 490 1.62 -23.80 -20.71
C THR A 490 1.52 -25.28 -20.99
N LYS A 491 0.33 -25.79 -21.35
CA LYS A 491 0.09 -27.22 -21.56
C LYS A 491 1.01 -27.86 -22.61
N SER A 492 1.43 -27.12 -23.63
CA SER A 492 2.31 -27.61 -24.70
C SER A 492 3.79 -27.54 -24.36
N VAL A 493 4.17 -26.90 -23.24
CA VAL A 493 5.56 -26.74 -22.81
C VAL A 493 5.98 -27.94 -21.98
N LYS A 494 7.16 -28.51 -22.28
CA LYS A 494 7.77 -29.59 -21.50
C LYS A 494 8.52 -29.03 -20.28
N SER A 495 7.81 -28.28 -19.43
CA SER A 495 8.29 -27.73 -18.16
C SER A 495 7.14 -27.63 -17.16
N GLU A 496 7.45 -27.64 -15.88
CA GLU A 496 6.47 -27.58 -14.80
C GLU A 496 6.34 -26.14 -14.29
N PHE A 497 5.13 -25.58 -14.31
CA PHE A 497 4.86 -24.20 -13.90
C PHE A 497 4.34 -24.10 -12.45
N TRP A 498 4.31 -25.23 -11.72
CA TRP A 498 3.96 -25.32 -10.30
C TRP A 498 5.15 -25.72 -9.46
N ASN A 499 5.19 -25.21 -8.22
CA ASN A 499 6.24 -25.47 -7.26
C ASN A 499 6.22 -26.93 -6.80
N THR A 500 6.97 -27.79 -7.48
CA THR A 500 7.07 -29.21 -7.18
C THR A 500 7.72 -29.51 -5.84
N ARG A 501 8.46 -28.55 -5.26
CA ARG A 501 9.18 -28.67 -3.99
C ARG A 501 8.41 -28.09 -2.81
N ASP A 502 7.21 -27.56 -3.03
CA ASP A 502 6.34 -27.11 -1.95
C ASP A 502 5.91 -28.31 -1.08
N ASP A 503 6.19 -28.21 0.22
CA ASP A 503 5.96 -29.24 1.24
C ASP A 503 4.78 -28.93 2.16
N HIS A 504 4.02 -27.86 1.90
CA HIS A 504 2.81 -27.57 2.64
C HIS A 504 1.72 -28.62 2.33
N PRO A 505 0.84 -28.94 3.30
CA PRO A 505 -0.27 -29.88 3.09
C PRO A 505 -1.43 -29.27 2.28
N ALA A 506 -1.13 -28.58 1.19
CA ALA A 506 -2.07 -27.83 0.35
C ALA A 506 -1.83 -28.12 -1.14
N THR A 507 -2.67 -27.54 -1.99
CA THR A 507 -2.45 -27.54 -3.44
C THR A 507 -1.15 -26.79 -3.76
N LYS A 508 -0.24 -27.42 -4.50
CA LYS A 508 1.06 -26.82 -4.86
C LYS A 508 0.86 -25.53 -5.68
N PRO A 509 1.45 -24.41 -5.27
CA PRO A 509 1.27 -23.11 -5.93
C PRO A 509 2.02 -23.05 -7.27
N PRO A 510 1.70 -22.12 -8.17
CA PRO A 510 2.56 -21.80 -9.30
C PRO A 510 3.92 -21.25 -8.84
N PHE A 511 4.96 -21.34 -9.69
CA PHE A 511 6.22 -20.60 -9.45
C PHE A 511 6.05 -19.08 -9.60
N GLY A 512 4.92 -18.63 -10.16
CA GLY A 512 4.50 -17.23 -10.27
C GLY A 512 4.53 -16.68 -11.69
N SER A 513 4.30 -15.38 -11.80
CA SER A 513 4.39 -14.63 -13.06
C SER A 513 5.21 -13.36 -12.88
N GLY A 514 5.82 -12.89 -13.97
CA GLY A 514 6.60 -11.66 -14.05
C GLY A 514 5.82 -10.45 -14.54
N GLY A 515 4.51 -10.60 -14.74
CA GLY A 515 3.63 -9.54 -15.22
C GLY A 515 3.55 -9.45 -16.75
N TRP A 516 2.86 -8.39 -17.20
CA TRP A 516 2.49 -8.19 -18.60
C TRP A 516 3.44 -7.20 -19.28
N THR A 517 3.76 -7.44 -20.56
CA THR A 517 4.45 -6.45 -21.38
C THR A 517 3.47 -5.42 -21.93
N LYS A 518 3.98 -4.24 -22.29
CA LYS A 518 3.22 -3.10 -22.79
C LYS A 518 2.32 -3.49 -23.97
N GLY A 519 1.06 -3.09 -23.94
CA GLY A 519 0.10 -3.43 -25.01
C GLY A 519 -0.63 -4.76 -24.82
N ASP A 520 -0.38 -5.46 -23.69
CA ASP A 520 -0.74 -6.85 -23.45
C ASP A 520 -0.16 -7.81 -24.51
N LYS A 521 1.04 -7.54 -25.03
CA LYS A 521 1.65 -8.37 -26.10
C LYS A 521 2.00 -9.77 -25.61
N GLU A 522 2.62 -9.87 -24.44
CA GLU A 522 3.06 -11.11 -23.82
C GLU A 522 2.89 -11.02 -22.29
N VAL A 523 2.69 -12.18 -21.65
CA VAL A 523 2.78 -12.34 -20.20
C VAL A 523 4.02 -13.16 -19.87
N LEU A 524 4.74 -12.74 -18.82
CA LEU A 524 5.93 -13.43 -18.36
C LEU A 524 5.54 -14.44 -17.27
N LEU A 525 5.92 -15.71 -17.45
CA LEU A 525 5.57 -16.84 -16.59
C LEU A 525 6.85 -17.53 -16.11
N TYR A 526 6.80 -18.13 -14.92
CA TYR A 526 7.95 -18.83 -14.35
C TYR A 526 7.75 -20.34 -14.33
N ASP A 527 8.78 -21.08 -14.73
CA ASP A 527 9.01 -22.41 -14.18
C ASP A 527 9.98 -22.33 -12.98
N GLU A 528 10.53 -23.46 -12.52
CA GLU A 528 11.44 -23.48 -11.37
C GLU A 528 12.61 -22.51 -11.54
N TYR A 529 13.21 -22.46 -12.73
CA TYR A 529 14.47 -21.75 -12.97
C TYR A 529 14.35 -20.60 -13.97
N ASP A 530 13.42 -20.70 -14.91
CA ASP A 530 13.37 -19.92 -16.14
C ASP A 530 12.14 -19.01 -16.25
N ILE A 531 12.34 -17.92 -16.99
CA ILE A 531 11.29 -16.99 -17.39
C ILE A 531 10.87 -17.33 -18.81
N TRP A 532 9.56 -17.45 -19.03
CA TRP A 532 8.93 -17.68 -20.31
C TRP A 532 8.06 -16.48 -20.70
N ALA A 533 8.07 -16.10 -21.97
CA ALA A 533 7.14 -15.11 -22.52
C ALA A 533 6.08 -15.83 -23.34
N ALA A 534 4.81 -15.65 -22.97
CA ALA A 534 3.67 -16.29 -23.62
C ALA A 534 2.77 -15.22 -24.26
N LYS A 535 2.36 -15.43 -25.51
CA LYS A 535 1.31 -14.63 -26.13
C LYS A 535 -0.04 -15.01 -25.51
N PRO A 536 -0.86 -14.04 -25.09
CA PRO A 536 -2.09 -14.34 -24.36
C PRO A 536 -3.19 -15.00 -25.21
N ASP A 537 -3.02 -15.03 -26.54
CA ASP A 537 -3.90 -15.76 -27.47
C ASP A 537 -3.45 -17.22 -27.71
N GLY A 538 -2.38 -17.67 -27.04
CA GLY A 538 -1.82 -19.02 -27.17
C GLY A 538 -1.06 -19.30 -28.46
N LYS A 539 -0.86 -18.31 -29.34
CA LYS A 539 -0.15 -18.51 -30.61
C LYS A 539 1.36 -18.71 -30.47
N GLY A 540 1.90 -18.59 -29.26
CA GLY A 540 3.31 -18.88 -29.03
C GLY A 540 3.77 -18.63 -27.61
N ILE A 541 4.74 -19.42 -27.18
CA ILE A 541 5.44 -19.29 -25.91
C ILE A 541 6.92 -19.57 -26.14
N ARG A 542 7.80 -18.76 -25.55
CA ARG A 542 9.25 -18.81 -25.75
C ARG A 542 10.00 -18.62 -24.45
N LYS A 543 11.10 -19.36 -24.27
CA LYS A 543 11.97 -19.24 -23.09
C LYS A 543 12.86 -18.00 -23.22
N LEU A 544 12.97 -17.20 -22.16
CA LEU A 544 13.80 -15.97 -22.12
C LEU A 544 15.16 -16.20 -21.48
N THR A 545 15.24 -17.10 -20.50
CA THR A 545 16.44 -17.38 -19.70
C THR A 545 16.87 -18.84 -19.87
N ASN A 546 18.03 -19.20 -19.33
CA ASN A 546 18.51 -20.58 -19.32
C ASN A 546 19.11 -20.98 -17.98
N GLY A 547 18.41 -20.67 -16.89
CA GLY A 547 18.80 -20.98 -15.52
C GLY A 547 18.71 -22.47 -15.17
N SER A 548 17.92 -23.24 -15.92
CA SER A 548 17.88 -24.70 -15.79
C SER A 548 19.25 -25.36 -16.07
N ALA A 549 20.10 -24.74 -16.90
CA ALA A 549 21.42 -25.28 -17.23
C ALA A 549 22.45 -25.13 -16.09
N ASP A 550 22.31 -24.12 -15.24
CA ASP A 550 23.25 -23.82 -14.15
C ASP A 550 22.59 -23.72 -12.77
N ARG A 551 21.33 -24.19 -12.66
CA ARG A 551 20.49 -24.15 -11.45
C ARG A 551 20.37 -22.74 -10.87
N THR A 552 20.13 -21.76 -11.74
CA THR A 552 19.81 -20.39 -11.33
C THR A 552 18.33 -20.10 -11.48
N VAL A 553 17.73 -19.60 -10.40
CA VAL A 553 16.34 -19.13 -10.37
C VAL A 553 16.31 -17.70 -10.89
N ASN A 554 15.59 -17.49 -11.99
CA ASN A 554 15.43 -16.19 -12.63
C ASN A 554 14.01 -15.66 -12.40
N ARG A 555 13.89 -14.45 -11.84
CA ARG A 555 12.61 -13.78 -11.61
C ARG A 555 12.69 -12.33 -12.07
N ILE A 556 11.61 -11.79 -12.63
CA ILE A 556 11.56 -10.37 -13.00
C ILE A 556 11.76 -9.52 -11.74
N TYR A 557 12.66 -8.56 -11.84
CA TYR A 557 12.88 -7.56 -10.81
C TYR A 557 12.49 -6.19 -11.36
N ARG A 558 11.43 -5.61 -10.80
CA ARG A 558 10.88 -4.36 -11.29
C ARG A 558 11.55 -3.17 -10.59
N VAL A 559 12.26 -2.37 -11.38
CA VAL A 559 12.92 -1.13 -10.92
C VAL A 559 12.03 0.12 -11.10
N ASP A 560 10.94 -0.01 -11.84
CA ASP A 560 10.02 1.07 -12.17
C ASP A 560 8.56 0.57 -12.10
N TYR A 561 7.75 1.26 -11.29
CA TYR A 561 6.35 0.97 -11.03
C TYR A 561 5.42 2.06 -11.58
N GLU A 562 5.92 3.01 -12.36
CA GLU A 562 5.12 4.09 -12.95
C GLU A 562 3.99 3.53 -13.82
N PHE A 563 4.29 2.46 -14.57
CA PHE A 563 3.33 1.80 -15.45
C PHE A 563 2.98 0.41 -14.90
N PRO A 564 1.75 -0.10 -15.14
CA PRO A 564 1.35 -1.44 -14.74
C PRO A 564 1.98 -2.55 -15.60
N TYR A 565 2.63 -2.20 -16.72
CA TYR A 565 3.32 -3.13 -17.63
C TYR A 565 4.86 -3.00 -17.63
N LEU A 566 5.53 -4.01 -18.17
CA LEU A 566 6.94 -3.96 -18.56
C LEU A 566 7.07 -3.40 -19.98
N ASP A 567 7.84 -2.32 -20.15
CA ASP A 567 8.16 -1.80 -21.48
C ASP A 567 9.29 -2.63 -22.09
N ASP A 568 8.94 -3.52 -23.02
CA ASP A 568 9.85 -4.44 -23.70
C ASP A 568 10.79 -3.75 -24.70
N THR A 569 10.63 -2.44 -24.92
CA THR A 569 11.59 -1.61 -25.66
C THR A 569 12.76 -1.15 -24.79
N LYS A 570 12.63 -1.26 -23.47
CA LYS A 570 13.67 -0.95 -22.47
C LYS A 570 14.23 -2.25 -21.87
N PRO A 571 15.42 -2.21 -21.22
CA PRO A 571 15.92 -3.36 -20.49
C PRO A 571 14.93 -3.85 -19.41
N ILE A 572 14.66 -5.16 -19.41
CA ILE A 572 13.90 -5.83 -18.35
C ILE A 572 14.89 -6.44 -17.36
N TYR A 573 14.82 -6.05 -16.10
CA TYR A 573 15.73 -6.54 -15.08
C TYR A 573 15.26 -7.86 -14.47
N ILE A 574 16.22 -8.72 -14.17
CA ILE A 574 16.03 -10.08 -13.68
C ILE A 574 16.85 -10.23 -12.41
N GLN A 575 16.22 -10.67 -11.34
CA GLN A 575 16.92 -11.21 -10.17
C GLN A 575 17.37 -12.64 -10.47
N VAL A 576 18.61 -12.95 -10.12
CA VAL A 576 19.24 -14.25 -10.34
C VAL A 576 19.71 -14.80 -8.99
N MET A 577 19.23 -15.98 -8.61
CA MET A 577 19.64 -16.67 -7.39
C MET A 577 20.12 -18.08 -7.73
N GLY A 578 21.31 -18.47 -7.27
CA GLY A 578 21.75 -19.87 -7.35
C GLY A 578 20.95 -20.75 -6.39
N ASP A 579 20.26 -21.77 -6.90
CA ASP A 579 19.45 -22.67 -6.08
C ASP A 579 20.33 -23.40 -5.05
N THR A 580 21.49 -23.91 -5.46
CA THR A 580 22.43 -24.58 -4.53
C THR A 580 23.51 -23.64 -4.00
N SER A 581 24.12 -22.81 -4.84
CA SER A 581 25.24 -21.93 -4.43
C SER A 581 24.80 -20.80 -3.50
N LYS A 582 23.51 -20.42 -3.54
CA LYS A 582 22.95 -19.25 -2.86
C LYS A 582 23.60 -17.93 -3.25
N PHE A 583 24.40 -17.92 -4.32
CA PHE A 583 24.91 -16.69 -4.92
C PHE A 583 23.73 -15.86 -5.43
N PHE A 584 23.85 -14.55 -5.33
CA PHE A 584 22.76 -13.63 -5.64
C PHE A 584 23.25 -12.55 -6.58
N GLY A 585 22.34 -12.06 -7.42
CA GLY A 585 22.58 -10.86 -8.18
C GLY A 585 21.49 -10.53 -9.17
N TYR A 586 21.87 -9.82 -10.22
CA TYR A 586 20.95 -9.26 -11.20
C TYR A 586 21.49 -9.46 -12.61
N ALA A 587 20.57 -9.63 -13.55
CA ALA A 587 20.80 -9.62 -14.99
C ALA A 587 19.81 -8.66 -15.65
N LYS A 588 20.03 -8.36 -16.92
CA LYS A 588 19.06 -7.68 -17.77
C LYS A 588 18.79 -8.49 -19.04
N TYR A 589 17.53 -8.50 -19.46
CA TYR A 589 17.08 -8.98 -20.76
C TYR A 589 16.83 -7.78 -21.67
N GLU A 590 17.50 -7.76 -22.83
CA GLU A 590 17.40 -6.68 -23.80
C GLU A 590 17.68 -7.25 -25.20
N LYS A 591 16.82 -6.91 -26.18
CA LYS A 591 16.99 -7.34 -27.59
C LYS A 591 17.22 -8.85 -27.75
N GLY A 592 16.50 -9.67 -26.98
CA GLY A 592 16.59 -11.13 -27.04
C GLY A 592 17.80 -11.74 -26.31
N LYS A 593 18.61 -10.94 -25.60
CA LYS A 593 19.80 -11.40 -24.89
C LYS A 593 19.70 -11.13 -23.39
N VAL A 594 20.04 -12.13 -22.59
CA VAL A 594 20.26 -11.99 -21.15
C VAL A 594 21.74 -11.70 -20.89
N SER A 595 22.02 -10.69 -20.07
CA SER A 595 23.37 -10.31 -19.65
C SER A 595 23.43 -10.11 -18.14
N ARG A 596 24.36 -10.79 -17.45
CA ARG A 596 24.57 -10.63 -16.01
C ARG A 596 25.16 -9.24 -15.73
N LEU A 597 24.58 -8.55 -14.74
CA LEU A 597 25.08 -7.29 -14.20
C LEU A 597 25.99 -7.56 -13.01
N ILE A 598 25.53 -8.41 -12.10
CA ILE A 598 26.25 -8.84 -10.89
C ILE A 598 25.77 -10.23 -10.49
N TYR A 599 26.66 -11.07 -9.96
CA TYR A 599 26.33 -12.38 -9.40
C TYR A 599 27.48 -12.82 -8.47
N GLU A 600 27.28 -12.70 -7.16
CA GLU A 600 28.33 -12.87 -6.17
C GLU A 600 27.89 -13.83 -5.06
N ASP A 601 28.87 -14.36 -4.32
CA ASP A 601 28.69 -15.08 -3.06
C ASP A 601 28.32 -14.12 -1.92
N LYS A 602 27.26 -13.34 -2.13
CA LYS A 602 26.72 -12.32 -1.23
C LYS A 602 25.23 -12.20 -1.43
N SER A 603 24.52 -11.77 -0.40
CA SER A 603 23.11 -11.36 -0.52
C SER A 603 23.02 -9.93 -1.05
N ILE A 604 22.66 -9.78 -2.33
CA ILE A 604 22.49 -8.47 -2.98
C ILE A 604 21.00 -8.15 -3.08
N THR A 605 20.43 -7.60 -2.03
CA THR A 605 18.97 -7.60 -1.82
C THR A 605 18.19 -6.57 -2.64
N ARG A 606 18.85 -5.56 -3.22
CA ARG A 606 18.17 -4.47 -3.93
C ARG A 606 18.96 -3.96 -5.13
N LEU A 607 18.27 -3.81 -6.25
CA LEU A 607 18.68 -3.01 -7.40
C LEU A 607 17.81 -1.75 -7.44
N ILE A 608 18.42 -0.60 -7.67
CA ILE A 608 17.76 0.70 -7.85
C ILE A 608 18.28 1.28 -9.16
N LYS A 609 17.41 1.94 -9.91
CA LYS A 609 17.75 2.61 -11.17
C LYS A 609 17.51 4.11 -11.00
N ALA A 610 18.41 4.94 -11.51
CA ALA A 610 18.17 6.37 -11.65
C ALA A 610 16.97 6.64 -12.59
N LYS A 611 16.25 7.74 -12.38
CA LYS A 611 15.03 8.05 -13.14
C LYS A 611 15.32 8.45 -14.59
N GLU A 612 16.41 9.17 -14.82
CA GLU A 612 16.73 9.79 -16.12
C GLU A 612 17.85 9.08 -16.89
N THR A 613 18.42 8.02 -16.32
CA THR A 613 19.54 7.29 -16.95
C THR A 613 19.52 5.81 -16.59
N ASP A 614 20.20 4.99 -17.39
CA ASP A 614 20.35 3.55 -17.17
C ASP A 614 21.48 3.21 -16.17
N VAL A 615 21.68 4.07 -15.16
CA VAL A 615 22.69 3.97 -14.10
C VAL A 615 22.08 3.50 -12.80
#